data_AF-A0A183IXB0-F1
#
_entry.id   AF-A0A183IXB0-F1
#
_cell.length_a   1.000
_cell.length_b   1.000
_cell.length_c   1.000
_cell.angle_alpha   90.00
_cell.angle_beta   90.00
_cell.angle_gamma   90.00
#
_symmetry.space_group_name_H-M   'P 1'
#
loop_
_entity.id
_entity.type
_entity.pdbx_description
1 polymer ?
#
loop_
_entity_poly.entity_id
_entity_poly.type
_entity_poly.pdbx_seq_one_letter_code
_entity_poly.pdbx_strand_id
1 'polypeptide(L)'
;MNEPAANFPYRDNDQQENDKTKPQPCPYHKYDDPSYATQAVYMYGDKARLSGKTICMATMQATFHHYNVHNMYGMKMSQSTAEIKSNGEDGEDLVPLIISQSTFPSSGRFAGHWLESTYAKWTDLKGSIIDVLEFNLFGIPYVGPDMCTLSGDMQEELCVRWLQLGAFFPLARIRSERGEFSKYLMKWSRAGQVARDSLLLRYTYLPYIYTQFYRAKYFHEPVIRPLFYEFPHDDETYSIDKQFMIGSGLLVTPILEPLTDTPSGYFPRSIWYNIYDEQAIGKRVLPSYQDVEVCPDGTVAIHARGGIVYPRQKPALTITESRKNPLSLLIAVNESMQSTGELFWVGDNETLANNSKCYALYAFYYTFYGKHHTLIITAQRP
;
A
#
# COMPACT_ATOMS: atom_id res chain seq x y z
N MET A 1 6.49 16.58 5.79
CA MET A 1 7.48 17.64 6.08
C MET A 1 8.10 18.20 4.81
N ASN A 2 8.07 17.48 3.68
CA ASN A 2 8.59 17.95 2.40
C ASN A 2 7.50 18.52 1.48
N GLU A 3 6.42 19.06 2.04
CA GLU A 3 5.37 19.76 1.31
C GLU A 3 5.86 21.02 0.57
N PRO A 4 6.75 21.90 1.08
CA PRO A 4 7.55 21.91 2.31
C PRO A 4 6.83 22.53 3.51
N ALA A 5 6.79 21.82 4.63
CA ALA A 5 6.21 22.36 5.85
C ALA A 5 7.19 23.34 6.53
N ALA A 6 6.69 24.53 6.88
CA ALA A 6 7.45 25.59 7.52
C ALA A 6 6.54 26.39 8.47
N ASN A 7 7.07 27.41 9.15
CA ASN A 7 6.28 28.33 9.97
C ASN A 7 5.39 27.64 11.02
N PHE A 8 5.93 26.61 11.69
CA PHE A 8 5.22 25.94 12.78
C PHE A 8 5.01 26.93 13.93
N PRO A 9 3.76 27.16 14.39
CA PRO A 9 3.56 27.81 15.67
C PRO A 9 4.13 26.88 16.76
N TYR A 10 4.87 27.45 17.71
CA TYR A 10 5.11 26.78 18.99
C TYR A 10 3.76 26.46 19.64
N ARG A 11 3.64 25.30 20.31
CA ARG A 11 2.40 24.90 21.02
C ARG A 11 1.93 26.04 21.94
N ASP A 12 0.62 26.29 21.96
CA ASP A 12 -0.09 27.38 22.65
C ASP A 12 0.13 27.54 24.18
N ASN A 13 1.06 26.80 24.79
CA ASN A 13 1.40 26.94 26.21
C ASN A 13 2.54 27.92 26.49
N ASP A 14 3.26 28.41 25.47
CA ASP A 14 4.30 29.42 25.65
C ASP A 14 3.71 30.83 25.40
N GLN A 15 2.89 31.29 26.34
CA GLN A 15 2.46 32.70 26.44
C GLN A 15 3.63 33.61 26.85
N GLN A 16 4.61 33.81 25.96
CA GLN A 16 5.52 34.95 26.05
C GLN A 16 5.50 35.78 24.78
N GLU A 17 5.03 37.01 24.95
CA GLU A 17 4.67 37.96 23.89
C GLU A 17 5.86 38.70 23.26
N ASN A 18 7.11 38.29 23.48
CA ASN A 18 8.28 39.03 23.00
C ASN A 18 9.46 38.14 22.57
N ASP A 19 9.18 36.98 21.98
CA ASP A 19 10.26 36.13 21.48
C ASP A 19 10.62 36.46 20.01
N LYS A 20 11.85 36.93 19.79
CA LYS A 20 12.43 37.22 18.46
C LYS A 20 12.61 35.96 17.60
N THR A 21 12.23 34.79 18.12
CA THR A 21 12.23 33.49 17.44
C THR A 21 10.91 33.18 16.72
N LYS A 22 9.86 34.00 16.87
CA LYS A 22 8.60 33.80 16.13
C LYS A 22 8.87 33.98 14.62
N PRO A 23 8.50 33.00 13.76
CA PRO A 23 8.64 33.15 12.32
C PRO A 23 7.91 34.41 11.88
N GLN A 24 8.62 35.35 11.25
CA GLN A 24 7.97 36.53 10.71
C GLN A 24 7.03 36.12 9.58
N PRO A 25 5.79 36.64 9.54
CA PRO A 25 4.90 36.37 8.44
C PRO A 25 5.50 36.93 7.14
N CYS A 26 5.23 36.25 6.03
CA CYS A 26 5.66 36.71 4.72
C CYS A 26 5.17 38.14 4.45
N PRO A 27 5.95 39.02 3.80
CA PRO A 27 5.47 40.33 3.40
C PRO A 27 4.22 40.24 2.50
N TYR A 28 3.45 41.33 2.40
CA TYR A 28 2.34 41.39 1.44
C TYR A 28 2.87 41.23 0.01
N HIS A 29 2.32 40.29 -0.74
CA HIS A 29 2.75 40.01 -2.11
C HIS A 29 1.61 39.34 -2.89
N LYS A 30 1.43 39.72 -4.16
CA LYS A 30 0.38 39.16 -5.05
C LYS A 30 0.40 37.63 -5.23
N TYR A 31 1.48 36.96 -4.81
CA TYR A 31 1.60 35.50 -4.89
C TYR A 31 1.17 34.83 -3.59
N ASP A 32 1.38 35.47 -2.46
CA ASP A 32 0.87 35.01 -1.17
C ASP A 32 -0.62 35.36 -1.00
N ASP A 33 -1.05 36.44 -1.67
CA ASP A 33 -2.41 36.98 -1.72
C ASP A 33 -2.91 37.05 -3.18
N PRO A 34 -3.21 35.89 -3.81
CA PRO A 34 -3.66 35.85 -5.21
C PRO A 34 -5.03 36.51 -5.37
N SER A 35 -5.33 36.98 -6.59
CA SER A 35 -6.65 37.53 -6.93
C SER A 35 -7.80 36.53 -6.75
N TYR A 36 -7.49 35.23 -6.80
CA TYR A 36 -8.38 34.14 -6.48
C TYR A 36 -7.72 33.22 -5.45
N ALA A 37 -8.25 33.20 -4.22
CA ALA A 37 -7.83 32.29 -3.18
C ALA A 37 -8.57 30.95 -3.32
N THR A 38 -7.82 29.85 -3.42
CA THR A 38 -8.40 28.51 -3.40
C THR A 38 -8.89 28.16 -2.00
N GLN A 39 -9.74 27.14 -1.86
CA GLN A 39 -10.24 26.68 -0.57
C GLN A 39 -9.11 26.35 0.43
N ALA A 40 -7.94 25.91 -0.07
CA ALA A 40 -6.77 25.58 0.74
C ALA A 40 -6.29 26.76 1.61
N VAL A 41 -6.45 28.00 1.13
CA VAL A 41 -6.09 29.21 1.88
C VAL A 41 -6.84 29.28 3.20
N TYR A 42 -8.11 28.89 3.21
CA TYR A 42 -9.00 29.07 4.37
C TYR A 42 -8.93 27.91 5.39
N MET A 43 -8.10 26.90 5.15
CA MET A 43 -7.98 25.72 6.05
C MET A 43 -7.50 26.08 7.47
N TYR A 44 -6.81 27.20 7.64
CA TYR A 44 -6.27 27.65 8.92
C TYR A 44 -6.90 28.96 9.41
N GLY A 45 -8.07 29.32 8.88
CA GLY A 45 -8.86 30.50 9.25
C GLY A 45 -8.98 31.53 8.14
N ASP A 46 -9.92 32.47 8.31
CA ASP A 46 -10.33 33.44 7.26
C ASP A 46 -9.24 34.41 6.82
N LYS A 47 -8.16 34.53 7.61
CA LYS A 47 -7.02 35.41 7.36
C LYS A 47 -5.76 34.65 6.92
N ALA A 48 -5.86 33.34 6.70
CA ALA A 48 -4.74 32.57 6.21
C ALA A 48 -4.40 32.96 4.75
N ARG A 49 -3.16 32.68 4.37
CA ARG A 49 -2.54 33.04 3.09
C ARG A 49 -1.95 31.78 2.48
N LEU A 50 -1.57 31.80 1.21
CA LEU A 50 -0.95 30.63 0.60
C LEU A 50 0.34 30.19 1.30
N SER A 51 1.07 31.12 1.92
CA SER A 51 2.25 30.82 2.76
C SER A 51 1.92 30.24 4.14
N GLY A 52 0.65 29.96 4.45
CA GLY A 52 0.24 29.38 5.71
C GLY A 52 0.89 28.02 5.93
N LYS A 53 1.72 27.90 6.98
CA LYS A 53 2.48 26.69 7.33
C LYS A 53 3.44 26.18 6.22
N THR A 54 3.84 27.04 5.30
CA THR A 54 4.83 26.75 4.26
C THR A 54 5.69 27.98 3.96
N ILE A 55 6.58 27.87 2.96
CA ILE A 55 7.50 28.93 2.54
C ILE A 55 6.72 30.04 1.80
N CYS A 56 7.19 31.29 1.87
CA CYS A 56 6.60 32.41 1.13
C CYS A 56 6.53 32.13 -0.37
N MET A 57 5.40 32.46 -1.01
CA MET A 57 5.16 32.17 -2.42
C MET A 57 6.05 32.97 -3.36
N ALA A 58 6.51 34.15 -2.93
CA ALA A 58 7.46 34.98 -3.66
C ALA A 58 8.89 34.42 -3.71
N THR A 59 9.25 33.48 -2.83
CA THR A 59 10.60 32.90 -2.77
C THR A 59 11.00 32.29 -4.12
N MET A 60 12.23 32.59 -4.58
CA MET A 60 12.79 32.02 -5.81
C MET A 60 13.37 30.64 -5.53
N GLN A 61 12.97 29.64 -6.32
CA GLN A 61 13.59 28.33 -6.41
C GLN A 61 14.24 28.20 -7.79
N ALA A 62 15.57 28.34 -7.84
CA ALA A 62 16.32 28.56 -9.07
C ALA A 62 15.70 29.72 -9.89
N THR A 63 15.06 29.42 -11.02
CA THR A 63 14.47 30.40 -11.93
C THR A 63 12.97 30.60 -11.77
N PHE A 64 12.29 29.84 -10.89
CA PHE A 64 10.84 29.90 -10.70
C PHE A 64 10.46 30.43 -9.32
N HIS A 65 9.35 31.17 -9.23
CA HIS A 65 8.74 31.47 -7.94
C HIS A 65 8.15 30.21 -7.31
N HIS A 66 8.24 30.09 -5.98
CA HIS A 66 7.63 29.00 -5.21
C HIS A 66 6.14 28.85 -5.51
N TYR A 67 5.42 29.96 -5.74
CA TYR A 67 4.04 29.97 -6.21
C TYR A 67 3.75 28.97 -7.34
N ASN A 68 4.66 28.84 -8.31
CA ASN A 68 4.47 27.96 -9.48
C ASN A 68 4.92 26.52 -9.23
N VAL A 69 5.78 26.29 -8.22
CA VAL A 69 6.47 25.01 -8.03
C VAL A 69 6.24 24.37 -6.66
N HIS A 70 5.40 24.97 -5.81
CA HIS A 70 5.12 24.52 -4.45
C HIS A 70 4.72 23.03 -4.41
N ASN A 71 3.70 22.64 -5.18
CA ASN A 71 3.21 21.27 -5.23
C ASN A 71 4.22 20.25 -5.82
N MET A 72 5.29 20.70 -6.48
CA MET A 72 6.32 19.82 -7.03
C MET A 72 7.50 19.60 -6.08
N TYR A 73 7.54 20.32 -4.94
CA TYR A 73 8.71 20.32 -4.07
C TYR A 73 9.05 18.92 -3.53
N GLY A 74 8.06 18.21 -2.98
CA GLY A 74 8.25 16.84 -2.46
C GLY A 74 8.69 15.86 -3.55
N MET A 75 8.05 15.93 -4.73
CA MET A 75 8.41 15.11 -5.90
C MET A 75 9.85 15.36 -6.33
N LYS A 76 10.27 16.62 -6.44
CA LYS A 76 11.65 16.97 -6.84
C LYS A 76 12.68 16.54 -5.80
N MET A 77 12.34 16.64 -4.51
CA MET A 77 13.18 16.08 -3.45
C MET A 77 13.32 14.56 -3.60
N SER A 78 12.22 13.83 -3.82
CA SER A 78 12.26 12.38 -4.05
C SER A 78 13.10 12.00 -5.26
N GLN A 79 12.97 12.75 -6.37
CA GLN A 79 13.77 12.55 -7.57
C GLN A 79 15.27 12.68 -7.26
N SER A 80 15.69 13.77 -6.62
CA SER A 80 17.10 13.98 -6.28
C SER A 80 17.61 12.93 -5.29
N THR A 81 16.81 12.51 -4.30
CA THR A 81 17.18 11.41 -3.40
C THR A 81 17.37 10.09 -4.16
N ALA A 82 16.51 9.79 -5.13
CA ALA A 82 16.61 8.59 -5.96
C ALA A 82 17.87 8.61 -6.83
N GLU A 83 18.19 9.75 -7.46
CA GLU A 83 19.39 9.94 -8.27
C GLU A 83 20.67 9.77 -7.45
N ILE A 84 20.76 10.40 -6.27
CA ILE A 84 21.91 10.28 -5.36
C ILE A 84 22.10 8.83 -4.93
N LYS A 85 21.03 8.16 -4.48
CA LYS A 85 21.12 6.76 -4.01
C LYS A 85 21.46 5.80 -5.14
N SER A 86 20.97 6.03 -6.36
CA SER A 86 21.27 5.17 -7.51
C SER A 86 22.69 5.34 -8.05
N ASN A 87 23.34 6.48 -7.80
CA ASN A 87 24.71 6.75 -8.22
C ASN A 87 25.78 6.16 -7.27
N GLY A 88 25.37 5.39 -6.25
CA GLY A 88 26.29 4.62 -5.43
C GLY A 88 27.18 5.47 -4.51
N GLU A 89 26.76 6.68 -4.11
CA GLU A 89 27.49 7.47 -3.10
C GLU A 89 27.65 6.73 -1.76
N ASP A 90 26.85 5.69 -1.52
CA ASP A 90 26.94 4.80 -0.35
C ASP A 90 27.68 3.47 -0.63
N GLY A 91 28.20 3.23 -1.83
CA GLY A 91 29.05 2.07 -2.16
C GLY A 91 28.35 0.74 -2.45
N GLU A 92 27.01 0.69 -2.58
CA GLU A 92 26.25 -0.53 -2.91
C GLU A 92 25.30 -0.31 -4.11
N ASP A 93 25.29 -1.26 -5.07
CA ASP A 93 24.40 -1.28 -6.24
C ASP A 93 22.95 -1.72 -5.89
N LEU A 94 22.37 -1.21 -4.80
CA LEU A 94 21.03 -1.56 -4.36
C LEU A 94 19.95 -0.68 -4.99
N VAL A 95 18.75 -1.24 -5.20
CA VAL A 95 17.58 -0.44 -5.56
C VAL A 95 17.13 0.36 -4.34
N PRO A 96 17.11 1.69 -4.38
CA PRO A 96 16.72 2.48 -3.22
C PRO A 96 15.22 2.36 -2.95
N LEU A 97 14.87 2.17 -1.68
CA LEU A 97 13.51 2.35 -1.18
C LEU A 97 13.38 3.75 -0.58
N ILE A 98 12.60 4.61 -1.24
CA ILE A 98 12.34 5.98 -0.78
C ILE A 98 10.85 6.10 -0.50
N ILE A 99 10.49 6.69 0.64
CA ILE A 99 9.10 7.01 0.98
C ILE A 99 8.99 8.51 1.21
N SER A 100 8.03 9.15 0.54
CA SER A 100 7.82 10.59 0.58
C SER A 100 6.42 10.93 1.09
N GLN A 101 6.30 11.99 1.88
CA GLN A 101 5.00 12.50 2.31
C GLN A 101 4.33 13.30 1.20
N SER A 102 4.96 14.38 0.72
CA SER A 102 4.41 15.15 -0.40
C SER A 102 4.64 14.41 -1.72
N THR A 103 3.58 14.37 -2.54
CA THR A 103 3.57 13.73 -3.84
C THR A 103 2.91 14.65 -4.88
N PHE A 104 3.26 14.41 -6.14
CA PHE A 104 2.69 15.04 -7.34
C PHE A 104 2.63 13.97 -8.44
N PRO A 105 1.83 14.11 -9.52
CA PRO A 105 1.88 13.18 -10.63
C PRO A 105 3.32 12.89 -11.09
N SER A 106 3.64 11.59 -11.23
CA SER A 106 4.98 11.01 -11.43
C SER A 106 5.84 10.71 -10.20
N SER A 107 5.47 11.14 -8.99
CA SER A 107 6.21 10.81 -7.75
C SER A 107 6.48 9.31 -7.58
N GLY A 108 5.55 8.45 -7.99
CA GLY A 108 5.67 6.99 -7.90
C GLY A 108 6.82 6.38 -8.69
N ARG A 109 7.47 7.15 -9.59
CA ARG A 109 8.71 6.74 -10.26
C ARG A 109 9.92 6.75 -9.34
N PHE A 110 9.88 7.53 -8.27
CA PHE A 110 11.03 7.82 -7.42
C PHE A 110 10.81 7.36 -5.97
N ALA A 111 9.56 7.36 -5.50
CA ALA A 111 9.24 7.06 -4.12
C ALA A 111 7.87 6.39 -3.97
N GLY A 112 7.74 5.56 -2.94
CA GLY A 112 6.45 5.22 -2.36
C GLY A 112 5.90 6.35 -1.47
N HIS A 113 4.74 6.10 -0.88
CA HIS A 113 4.05 7.07 -0.03
C HIS A 113 3.52 6.38 1.23
N TRP A 114 3.56 7.05 2.38
CA TRP A 114 2.80 6.61 3.54
C TRP A 114 1.60 7.52 3.72
N LEU A 115 0.45 6.92 4.02
CA LEU A 115 -0.76 7.63 4.37
C LEU A 115 -0.75 7.88 5.87
N GLU A 116 -0.92 9.14 6.26
CA GLU A 116 -1.00 9.48 7.68
C GLU A 116 -2.40 9.14 8.19
N SER A 117 -2.53 8.10 9.00
CA SER A 117 -3.77 7.88 9.75
C SER A 117 -3.78 8.85 10.93
N THR A 118 -4.64 9.86 10.83
CA THR A 118 -4.63 10.99 11.77
C THR A 118 -5.21 10.64 13.13
N TYR A 119 -6.14 9.68 13.20
CA TYR A 119 -6.79 9.28 14.44
C TYR A 119 -6.97 7.76 14.53
N ALA A 120 -6.87 7.21 15.74
CA ALA A 120 -7.13 5.81 16.03
C ALA A 120 -8.65 5.49 15.97
N LYS A 121 -9.28 5.62 14.79
CA LYS A 121 -10.72 5.40 14.60
C LYS A 121 -11.01 4.40 13.48
N TRP A 122 -12.22 3.82 13.54
CA TRP A 122 -12.76 2.93 12.51
C TRP A 122 -12.96 3.61 11.15
N THR A 123 -13.26 4.91 11.15
CA THR A 123 -13.37 5.70 9.92
C THR A 123 -12.04 5.76 9.15
N ASP A 124 -10.91 5.86 9.87
CA ASP A 124 -9.58 5.86 9.27
C ASP A 124 -9.22 4.48 8.70
N LEU A 125 -9.61 3.39 9.39
CA LEU A 125 -9.45 2.02 8.87
C LEU A 125 -10.17 1.86 7.52
N LYS A 126 -11.42 2.33 7.44
CA LYS A 126 -12.23 2.29 6.21
C LYS A 126 -11.64 3.17 5.10
N GLY A 127 -11.34 4.43 5.44
CA GLY A 127 -10.77 5.41 4.52
C GLY A 127 -9.44 4.96 3.92
N SER A 128 -8.65 4.20 4.67
CA SER A 128 -7.36 3.71 4.17
C SER A 128 -7.44 2.81 2.94
N ILE A 129 -8.56 2.09 2.74
CA ILE A 129 -8.77 1.30 1.53
C ILE A 129 -8.94 2.24 0.33
N ILE A 130 -9.73 3.29 0.49
CA ILE A 130 -9.96 4.31 -0.54
C ILE A 130 -8.63 4.99 -0.88
N ASP A 131 -7.90 5.45 0.12
CA ASP A 131 -6.61 6.12 -0.09
C ASP A 131 -5.62 5.23 -0.85
N VAL A 132 -5.51 3.94 -0.46
CA VAL A 132 -4.61 2.99 -1.15
C VAL A 132 -5.04 2.75 -2.59
N LEU A 133 -6.34 2.65 -2.85
CA LEU A 133 -6.88 2.50 -4.21
C LEU A 133 -6.59 3.74 -5.06
N GLU A 134 -6.84 4.94 -4.53
CA GLU A 134 -6.57 6.21 -5.19
C GLU A 134 -5.08 6.36 -5.55
N PHE A 135 -4.18 6.10 -4.62
CA PHE A 135 -2.73 6.19 -4.89
C PHE A 135 -2.24 5.16 -5.92
N ASN A 136 -2.88 3.99 -5.98
CA ASN A 136 -2.63 3.02 -7.04
C ASN A 136 -3.07 3.57 -8.42
N LEU A 137 -4.18 4.30 -8.49
CA LEU A 137 -4.61 5.02 -9.71
C LEU A 137 -3.71 6.23 -10.03
N PHE A 138 -3.17 6.91 -9.01
CA PHE A 138 -2.21 8.01 -9.17
C PHE A 138 -0.82 7.54 -9.61
N GLY A 139 -0.61 6.23 -9.76
CA GLY A 139 0.65 5.63 -10.20
C GLY A 139 1.70 5.52 -9.08
N ILE A 140 1.27 5.41 -7.82
CA ILE A 140 2.13 5.24 -6.64
C ILE A 140 1.73 3.92 -5.93
N PRO A 141 2.17 2.76 -6.45
CA PRO A 141 1.68 1.47 -5.97
C PRO A 141 2.28 1.05 -4.62
N TYR A 142 3.44 1.57 -4.23
CA TYR A 142 4.04 1.29 -2.91
C TYR A 142 3.50 2.27 -1.87
N VAL A 143 2.28 2.02 -1.42
CA VAL A 143 1.51 2.89 -0.52
C VAL A 143 0.85 2.11 0.62
N GLY A 144 0.63 2.77 1.74
CA GLY A 144 -0.10 2.21 2.87
C GLY A 144 -0.15 3.16 4.07
N PRO A 145 -1.15 3.02 4.93
CA PRO A 145 -1.33 3.82 6.13
C PRO A 145 -0.42 3.39 7.29
N ASP A 146 -0.30 4.27 8.27
CA ASP A 146 0.19 3.88 9.58
C ASP A 146 -0.84 3.02 10.32
N MET A 147 -0.58 1.71 10.36
CA MET A 147 -1.42 0.82 11.14
C MET A 147 -1.23 1.05 12.63
N CYS A 148 -2.30 0.85 13.40
CA CYS A 148 -2.28 0.95 14.85
C CYS A 148 -1.50 2.18 15.35
N THR A 149 -1.82 3.41 14.93
CA THR A 149 -1.18 4.59 15.51
C THR A 149 -1.45 4.63 17.01
N LEU A 150 -0.44 4.28 17.80
CA LEU A 150 -0.54 4.10 19.25
C LEU A 150 -0.52 5.45 19.97
N SER A 151 -1.50 6.31 19.67
CA SER A 151 -1.94 7.38 20.56
C SER A 151 -2.84 6.79 21.65
N GLY A 152 -2.98 7.49 22.79
CA GLY A 152 -3.55 6.94 24.03
C GLY A 152 -4.95 6.31 23.95
N ASP A 153 -5.71 6.59 22.89
CA ASP A 153 -7.09 6.13 22.72
C ASP A 153 -7.26 4.86 21.87
N MET A 154 -6.17 4.19 21.45
CA MET A 154 -6.25 2.96 20.66
C MET A 154 -6.92 1.82 21.43
N GLN A 155 -7.92 1.19 20.82
CA GLN A 155 -8.59 -0.01 21.33
C GLN A 155 -7.97 -1.28 20.75
N GLU A 156 -7.94 -2.37 21.54
CA GLU A 156 -7.37 -3.65 21.10
C GLU A 156 -8.05 -4.18 19.84
N GLU A 157 -9.39 -4.15 19.80
CA GLU A 157 -10.17 -4.62 18.66
C GLU A 157 -9.82 -3.88 17.37
N LEU A 158 -9.78 -2.54 17.43
CA LEU A 158 -9.42 -1.71 16.27
C LEU A 158 -7.99 -2.01 15.81
N CYS A 159 -7.03 -2.16 16.73
CA CYS A 159 -5.67 -2.52 16.34
C CYS A 159 -5.60 -3.93 15.73
N VAL A 160 -6.35 -4.90 16.25
CA VAL A 160 -6.48 -6.24 15.64
C VAL A 160 -6.98 -6.13 14.19
N ARG A 161 -8.03 -5.31 13.93
CA ARG A 161 -8.53 -5.12 12.55
C ARG A 161 -7.54 -4.39 11.65
N TRP A 162 -6.80 -3.42 12.19
CA TRP A 162 -5.69 -2.78 11.48
C TRP A 162 -4.60 -3.76 11.06
N LEU A 163 -4.18 -4.66 11.97
CA LEU A 163 -3.15 -5.65 11.70
C LEU A 163 -3.59 -6.69 10.67
N GLN A 164 -4.86 -7.10 10.72
CA GLN A 164 -5.47 -7.98 9.71
C GLN A 164 -5.43 -7.35 8.33
N LEU A 165 -5.95 -6.12 8.20
CA LEU A 165 -6.08 -5.43 6.91
C LEU A 165 -4.71 -4.97 6.38
N GLY A 166 -3.97 -4.19 7.17
CA GLY A 166 -2.79 -3.50 6.68
C GLY A 166 -1.58 -4.40 6.45
N ALA A 167 -1.59 -5.64 6.95
CA ALA A 167 -0.67 -6.69 6.51
C ALA A 167 -0.78 -6.99 5.01
N PHE A 168 -1.85 -6.59 4.33
CA PHE A 168 -2.06 -6.80 2.90
C PHE A 168 -1.95 -5.52 2.05
N PHE A 169 -1.64 -4.38 2.67
CA PHE A 169 -1.25 -3.19 1.92
C PHE A 169 0.19 -3.29 1.39
N PRO A 170 0.52 -2.64 0.26
CA PRO A 170 1.86 -2.60 -0.31
C PRO A 170 2.93 -2.16 0.70
N LEU A 171 2.69 -1.03 1.39
CA LEU A 171 3.47 -0.58 2.54
C LEU A 171 2.76 -1.01 3.83
N ALA A 172 3.20 -2.12 4.43
CA ALA A 172 2.72 -2.58 5.72
C ALA A 172 3.59 -2.00 6.84
N ARG A 173 3.21 -0.82 7.37
CA ARG A 173 3.97 -0.09 8.39
C ARG A 173 3.15 0.15 9.65
N ILE A 174 3.80 0.05 10.80
CA ILE A 174 3.24 0.48 12.07
C ILE A 174 4.10 1.62 12.63
N ARG A 175 3.45 2.70 13.06
CA ARG A 175 4.13 3.87 13.65
C ARG A 175 3.72 4.06 15.11
N SER A 176 4.71 4.36 15.94
CA SER A 176 4.52 4.81 17.31
C SER A 176 5.29 6.11 17.51
N GLU A 177 4.64 7.13 18.09
CA GLU A 177 5.24 8.46 18.28
C GLU A 177 6.48 8.46 19.19
N ARG A 178 6.66 7.44 20.04
CA ARG A 178 7.79 7.34 20.98
C ARG A 178 8.61 6.06 20.85
N GLY A 179 8.42 5.29 19.77
CA GLY A 179 9.17 4.04 19.56
C GLY A 179 8.82 2.93 20.55
N GLU A 180 7.72 3.05 21.30
CA GLU A 180 7.31 2.12 22.36
C GLU A 180 6.48 0.93 21.81
N PHE A 181 6.50 0.72 20.49
CA PHE A 181 5.62 -0.20 19.77
C PHE A 181 5.59 -1.63 20.33
N SER A 182 6.77 -2.19 20.67
CA SER A 182 6.87 -3.52 21.25
C SER A 182 6.08 -3.65 22.56
N LYS A 183 6.06 -2.61 23.40
CA LYS A 183 5.33 -2.62 24.67
C LYS A 183 3.81 -2.62 24.48
N TYR A 184 3.31 -1.97 23.42
CA TYR A 184 1.87 -1.94 23.12
C TYR A 184 1.38 -3.22 22.42
N LEU A 185 2.16 -3.83 21.51
CA LEU A 185 1.80 -5.15 21.00
C LEU A 185 1.88 -6.22 22.08
N MET A 186 2.87 -6.15 22.97
CA MET A 186 3.00 -7.08 24.10
C MET A 186 1.90 -6.85 25.16
N LYS A 187 1.25 -5.69 25.19
CA LYS A 187 0.10 -5.41 26.06
C LYS A 187 -1.11 -6.29 25.69
N TRP A 188 -1.27 -6.63 24.41
CA TRP A 188 -2.42 -7.34 23.87
C TRP A 188 -1.97 -8.63 23.18
N SER A 189 -2.07 -9.76 23.88
CA SER A 189 -1.65 -11.07 23.35
C SER A 189 -2.36 -11.42 22.04
N ARG A 190 -3.64 -11.03 21.88
CA ARG A 190 -4.41 -11.23 20.65
C ARG A 190 -3.84 -10.42 19.49
N ALA A 191 -3.50 -9.15 19.69
CA ALA A 191 -2.90 -8.31 18.65
C ALA A 191 -1.56 -8.88 18.18
N GLY A 192 -0.71 -9.34 19.10
CA GLY A 192 0.56 -9.99 18.76
C GLY A 192 0.38 -11.28 17.95
N GLN A 193 -0.59 -12.11 18.30
CA GLN A 193 -0.94 -13.32 17.54
C GLN A 193 -1.40 -12.98 16.13
N VAL A 194 -2.38 -12.09 16.00
CA VAL A 194 -2.95 -11.68 14.71
C VAL A 194 -1.91 -11.03 13.82
N ALA A 195 -1.01 -10.21 14.38
CA ALA A 195 0.11 -9.64 13.63
C ALA A 195 1.01 -10.73 13.05
N ARG A 196 1.40 -11.71 13.88
CA ARG A 196 2.24 -12.83 13.44
C ARG A 196 1.57 -13.61 12.31
N ASP A 197 0.32 -14.02 12.52
CA ASP A 197 -0.38 -14.90 11.59
C ASP A 197 -0.67 -14.18 10.26
N SER A 198 -1.05 -12.89 10.31
CA SER A 198 -1.27 -12.06 9.11
C SER A 198 0.03 -11.81 8.33
N LEU A 199 1.15 -11.57 9.01
CA LEU A 199 2.45 -11.37 8.38
C LEU A 199 3.03 -12.66 7.78
N LEU A 200 2.85 -13.80 8.44
CA LEU A 200 3.25 -15.10 7.89
C LEU A 200 2.44 -15.43 6.63
N LEU A 201 1.15 -15.12 6.61
CA LEU A 201 0.34 -15.25 5.41
C LEU A 201 0.80 -14.30 4.30
N ARG A 202 1.07 -13.02 4.62
CA ARG A 202 1.67 -12.07 3.66
C ARG A 202 2.98 -12.62 3.08
N TYR A 203 3.89 -13.11 3.93
CA TYR A 203 5.16 -13.71 3.51
C TYR A 203 4.97 -14.96 2.65
N THR A 204 3.89 -15.70 2.86
CA THR A 204 3.54 -16.83 2.01
C THR A 204 3.25 -16.39 0.57
N TYR A 205 2.59 -15.25 0.39
CA TYR A 205 2.20 -14.70 -0.91
C TYR A 205 3.13 -13.61 -1.44
N LEU A 206 4.26 -13.33 -0.78
CA LEU A 206 5.23 -12.33 -1.25
C LEU A 206 5.69 -12.57 -2.70
N PRO A 207 5.92 -13.80 -3.19
CA PRO A 207 6.29 -14.01 -4.60
C PRO A 207 5.21 -13.51 -5.57
N TYR A 208 3.93 -13.74 -5.26
CA TYR A 208 2.80 -13.22 -6.02
C TYR A 208 2.71 -11.68 -5.94
N ILE A 209 2.79 -11.12 -4.73
CA ILE A 209 2.72 -9.66 -4.48
C ILE A 209 3.88 -8.94 -5.19
N TYR A 210 5.10 -9.47 -5.10
CA TYR A 210 6.28 -8.89 -5.74
C TYR A 210 6.18 -8.92 -7.27
N THR A 211 5.57 -9.97 -7.82
CA THR A 211 5.25 -10.03 -9.26
C THR A 211 4.27 -8.94 -9.67
N GLN A 212 3.36 -8.49 -8.80
CA GLN A 212 2.48 -7.36 -9.11
C GLN A 212 3.26 -6.05 -9.25
N PHE A 213 4.33 -5.84 -8.48
CA PHE A 213 5.20 -4.66 -8.66
C PHE A 213 5.97 -4.70 -9.97
N TYR A 214 6.39 -5.89 -10.41
CA TYR A 214 6.92 -6.07 -11.76
C TYR A 214 5.88 -5.66 -12.82
N ARG A 215 4.63 -6.10 -12.68
CA ARG A 215 3.54 -5.71 -13.59
C ARG A 215 3.24 -4.21 -13.53
N ALA A 216 3.28 -3.59 -12.36
CA ALA A 216 3.14 -2.14 -12.22
C ALA A 216 4.25 -1.36 -12.94
N LYS A 217 5.50 -1.84 -12.83
CA LYS A 217 6.65 -1.19 -13.48
C LYS A 217 6.62 -1.30 -15.01
N TYR A 218 6.31 -2.48 -15.55
CA TYR A 218 6.47 -2.76 -16.99
C TYR A 218 5.17 -2.74 -17.79
N PHE A 219 4.02 -2.95 -17.15
CA PHE A 219 2.70 -3.01 -17.78
C PHE A 219 1.73 -1.95 -17.24
N HIS A 220 2.16 -1.12 -16.29
CA HIS A 220 1.37 -0.03 -15.70
C HIS A 220 0.08 -0.49 -15.02
N GLU A 221 0.05 -1.74 -14.56
CA GLU A 221 -1.10 -2.28 -13.84
C GLU A 221 -0.97 -2.00 -12.34
N PRO A 222 -2.02 -1.52 -11.65
CA PRO A 222 -1.91 -1.26 -10.22
C PRO A 222 -1.66 -2.54 -9.40
N VAL A 223 -1.01 -2.41 -8.24
CA VAL A 223 -0.74 -3.54 -7.34
C VAL A 223 -1.99 -3.86 -6.53
N ILE A 224 -2.62 -2.83 -5.96
CA ILE A 224 -3.94 -2.91 -5.35
C ILE A 224 -4.94 -2.35 -6.35
N ARG A 225 -5.96 -3.14 -6.68
CA ARG A 225 -6.92 -2.83 -7.73
C ARG A 225 -8.32 -2.76 -7.14
N PRO A 226 -9.14 -1.76 -7.54
CA PRO A 226 -10.56 -1.79 -7.24
C PRO A 226 -11.21 -2.93 -8.03
N LEU A 227 -12.32 -3.48 -7.53
CA LEU A 227 -12.97 -4.63 -8.17
C LEU A 227 -13.37 -4.33 -9.62
N PHE A 228 -13.84 -3.11 -9.91
CA PHE A 228 -14.21 -2.70 -11.26
C PHE A 228 -13.06 -2.73 -12.28
N TYR A 229 -11.80 -2.70 -11.83
CA TYR A 229 -10.65 -2.83 -12.71
C TYR A 229 -10.57 -4.24 -13.31
N GLU A 230 -10.91 -5.26 -12.53
CA GLU A 230 -10.90 -6.66 -12.93
C GLU A 230 -12.25 -7.15 -13.48
N PHE A 231 -13.33 -6.44 -13.15
CA PHE A 231 -14.70 -6.76 -13.51
C PHE A 231 -15.45 -5.54 -14.05
N PRO A 232 -14.98 -4.91 -15.15
CA PRO A 232 -15.52 -3.64 -15.64
C PRO A 232 -16.95 -3.72 -16.18
N HIS A 233 -17.49 -4.92 -16.40
CA HIS A 233 -18.86 -5.14 -16.89
C HIS A 233 -19.84 -5.55 -15.77
N ASP A 234 -19.41 -5.42 -14.52
CA ASP A 234 -20.22 -5.71 -13.34
C ASP A 234 -20.47 -4.38 -12.61
N ASP A 235 -21.60 -3.74 -12.89
CA ASP A 235 -21.91 -2.37 -12.44
C ASP A 235 -21.88 -2.22 -10.91
N GLU A 236 -22.20 -3.28 -10.17
CA GLU A 236 -22.15 -3.29 -8.70
C GLU A 236 -20.74 -3.00 -8.18
N THR A 237 -19.70 -3.38 -8.95
CA THR A 237 -18.30 -3.20 -8.53
C THR A 237 -17.86 -1.74 -8.53
N TYR A 238 -18.61 -0.84 -9.14
CA TYR A 238 -18.24 0.57 -9.29
C TYR A 238 -18.34 1.32 -7.96
N SER A 239 -19.27 0.91 -7.10
CA SER A 239 -19.49 1.51 -5.77
C SER A 239 -18.76 0.81 -4.63
N ILE A 240 -17.95 -0.21 -4.91
CA ILE A 240 -17.28 -0.99 -3.86
C ILE A 240 -15.99 -0.31 -3.44
N ASP A 241 -15.96 0.11 -2.17
CA ASP A 241 -14.84 0.80 -1.52
C ASP A 241 -14.38 0.12 -0.22
N LYS A 242 -14.97 -1.04 0.13
CA LYS A 242 -14.67 -1.81 1.36
C LYS A 242 -13.90 -3.11 1.11
N GLN A 243 -13.62 -3.41 -0.15
CA GLN A 243 -12.85 -4.58 -0.59
C GLN A 243 -11.88 -4.14 -1.68
N PHE A 244 -10.82 -4.91 -1.87
CA PHE A 244 -9.87 -4.67 -2.95
C PHE A 244 -9.26 -5.98 -3.44
N MET A 245 -8.71 -5.93 -4.65
CA MET A 245 -7.92 -6.99 -5.22
C MET A 245 -6.43 -6.70 -5.04
N ILE A 246 -5.62 -7.72 -4.73
CA ILE A 246 -4.17 -7.67 -4.93
C ILE A 246 -3.90 -8.36 -6.27
N GLY A 247 -3.34 -7.61 -7.21
CA GLY A 247 -3.29 -8.02 -8.61
C GLY A 247 -4.69 -8.36 -9.13
N SER A 248 -4.78 -9.31 -10.05
CA SER A 248 -6.06 -9.81 -10.58
C SER A 248 -6.69 -10.94 -9.76
N GLY A 249 -6.03 -11.38 -8.68
CA GLY A 249 -6.24 -12.73 -8.18
C GLY A 249 -6.61 -12.89 -6.72
N LEU A 250 -6.20 -12.01 -5.81
CA LEU A 250 -6.55 -12.15 -4.39
C LEU A 250 -7.57 -11.09 -3.99
N LEU A 251 -8.79 -11.51 -3.66
CA LEU A 251 -9.84 -10.64 -3.13
C LEU A 251 -9.72 -10.56 -1.62
N VAL A 252 -9.50 -9.36 -1.07
CA VAL A 252 -9.42 -9.11 0.37
C VAL A 252 -10.74 -8.53 0.86
N THR A 253 -11.33 -9.17 1.87
CA THR A 253 -12.62 -8.79 2.48
C THR A 253 -12.46 -8.56 3.98
N PRO A 254 -12.16 -7.32 4.40
CA PRO A 254 -11.92 -6.99 5.80
C PRO A 254 -13.20 -6.76 6.62
N ILE A 255 -13.04 -6.87 7.94
CA ILE A 255 -14.02 -6.36 8.91
C ILE A 255 -13.65 -4.91 9.23
N LEU A 256 -14.60 -4.00 9.04
CA LEU A 256 -14.37 -2.55 9.11
C LEU A 256 -15.25 -1.84 10.14
N GLU A 257 -15.99 -2.60 10.96
CA GLU A 257 -16.92 -2.09 11.96
C GLU A 257 -16.65 -2.76 13.32
N PRO A 258 -16.87 -2.04 14.44
CA PRO A 258 -16.72 -2.61 15.78
C PRO A 258 -17.75 -3.71 16.04
N LEU A 259 -17.42 -4.63 16.95
CA LEU A 259 -18.29 -5.72 17.43
C LEU A 259 -18.81 -6.62 16.31
N THR A 260 -18.10 -6.68 15.19
CA THR A 260 -18.42 -7.51 14.03
C THR A 260 -17.45 -8.66 13.96
N ASP A 261 -17.97 -9.88 13.89
CA ASP A 261 -17.15 -11.09 13.80
C ASP A 261 -17.14 -11.70 12.39
N THR A 262 -18.17 -11.45 11.58
CA THR A 262 -18.33 -12.00 10.23
C THR A 262 -18.12 -10.90 9.18
N PRO A 263 -17.11 -11.00 8.31
CA PRO A 263 -16.99 -10.09 7.17
C PRO A 263 -18.12 -10.35 6.17
N SER A 264 -18.57 -9.30 5.49
CA SER A 264 -19.53 -9.40 4.38
C SER A 264 -18.97 -8.63 3.19
N GLY A 265 -19.02 -9.25 2.01
CA GLY A 265 -18.39 -8.71 0.81
C GLY A 265 -19.09 -9.16 -0.46
N TYR A 266 -18.92 -8.39 -1.52
CA TYR A 266 -19.34 -8.74 -2.86
C TYR A 266 -18.34 -9.69 -3.50
N PHE A 267 -18.87 -10.70 -4.19
CA PHE A 267 -18.10 -11.65 -4.99
C PHE A 267 -18.54 -11.53 -6.44
N PRO A 268 -17.72 -10.94 -7.32
CA PRO A 268 -17.99 -10.92 -8.75
C PRO A 268 -18.04 -12.33 -9.35
N ARG A 269 -18.64 -12.46 -10.53
CA ARG A 269 -18.77 -13.75 -11.23
C ARG A 269 -17.40 -14.40 -11.45
N SER A 270 -17.13 -15.46 -10.70
CA SER A 270 -15.93 -16.30 -10.84
C SER A 270 -16.10 -17.59 -10.02
N ILE A 271 -15.09 -18.45 -10.05
CA ILE A 271 -14.84 -19.38 -8.96
C ILE A 271 -13.95 -18.68 -7.93
N TRP A 272 -14.30 -18.79 -6.65
CA TRP A 272 -13.53 -18.25 -5.54
C TRP A 272 -13.14 -19.38 -4.58
N TYR A 273 -11.86 -19.43 -4.24
CA TYR A 273 -11.27 -20.41 -3.34
C TYR A 273 -10.88 -19.71 -2.05
N ASN A 274 -11.30 -20.27 -0.91
CA ASN A 274 -10.76 -19.86 0.38
C ASN A 274 -9.28 -20.28 0.44
N ILE A 275 -8.38 -19.35 0.76
CA ILE A 275 -6.93 -19.64 0.77
C ILE A 275 -6.42 -20.30 2.07
N TYR A 276 -7.28 -20.40 3.08
CA TYR A 276 -6.97 -20.94 4.41
C TYR A 276 -7.17 -22.45 4.50
N ASP A 277 -8.11 -22.97 3.73
CA ASP A 277 -8.42 -24.38 3.71
C ASP A 277 -7.74 -25.03 2.50
N GLU A 278 -6.74 -25.87 2.76
CA GLU A 278 -6.04 -26.61 1.71
C GLU A 278 -6.96 -27.63 0.99
N GLN A 279 -8.09 -27.98 1.60
CA GLN A 279 -9.14 -28.81 1.01
C GLN A 279 -10.28 -27.97 0.41
N ALA A 280 -10.15 -26.64 0.39
CA ALA A 280 -11.20 -25.75 -0.07
C ALA A 280 -11.63 -26.10 -1.49
N ILE A 281 -12.86 -26.56 -1.61
CA ILE A 281 -13.52 -26.71 -2.90
C ILE A 281 -13.88 -25.31 -3.38
N GLY A 282 -13.34 -24.91 -4.53
CA GLY A 282 -13.69 -23.64 -5.16
C GLY A 282 -15.18 -23.51 -5.36
N LYS A 283 -15.78 -22.43 -4.86
CA LYS A 283 -17.20 -22.16 -5.00
C LYS A 283 -17.41 -21.30 -6.23
N ARG A 284 -18.24 -21.78 -7.16
CA ARG A 284 -18.73 -20.94 -8.26
C ARG A 284 -19.75 -19.97 -7.69
N VAL A 285 -19.49 -18.68 -7.85
CA VAL A 285 -20.31 -17.62 -7.29
C VAL A 285 -20.88 -16.78 -8.43
N LEU A 286 -22.20 -16.59 -8.42
CA LEU A 286 -22.85 -15.53 -9.20
C LEU A 286 -22.60 -14.18 -8.49
N PRO A 287 -22.58 -13.06 -9.23
CA PRO A 287 -22.36 -11.76 -8.61
C PRO A 287 -23.34 -11.50 -7.47
N SER A 288 -22.84 -11.44 -6.23
CA SER A 288 -23.67 -11.26 -5.04
C SER A 288 -22.86 -10.83 -3.81
N TYR A 289 -23.53 -10.17 -2.87
CA TYR A 289 -23.03 -10.02 -1.51
C TYR A 289 -23.20 -11.31 -0.71
N GLN A 290 -22.19 -11.68 0.06
CA GLN A 290 -22.20 -12.87 0.91
C GLN A 290 -21.45 -12.61 2.21
N ASP A 291 -21.94 -13.23 3.27
CA ASP A 291 -21.19 -13.37 4.50
C ASP A 291 -20.05 -14.37 4.27
N VAL A 292 -18.88 -14.00 4.79
CA VAL A 292 -17.64 -14.70 4.57
C VAL A 292 -17.26 -15.45 5.84
N GLU A 293 -16.79 -16.68 5.68
CA GLU A 293 -16.31 -17.46 6.82
C GLU A 293 -15.09 -16.79 7.46
N VAL A 294 -15.09 -16.73 8.79
CA VAL A 294 -14.01 -16.12 9.56
C VAL A 294 -12.76 -16.99 9.48
N CYS A 295 -11.61 -16.37 9.28
CA CYS A 295 -10.33 -17.08 9.20
C CYS A 295 -10.01 -17.74 10.56
N PRO A 296 -9.72 -19.05 10.61
CA PRO A 296 -9.40 -19.75 11.87
C PRO A 296 -8.18 -19.20 12.59
N ASP A 297 -7.23 -18.63 11.86
CA ASP A 297 -6.00 -18.01 12.36
C ASP A 297 -6.17 -16.53 12.75
N GLY A 298 -7.39 -15.99 12.61
CA GLY A 298 -7.70 -14.61 12.94
C GLY A 298 -7.09 -13.58 11.98
N THR A 299 -6.72 -13.97 10.75
CA THR A 299 -6.31 -13.03 9.69
C THR A 299 -7.51 -12.43 8.94
N VAL A 300 -7.26 -11.49 8.01
CA VAL A 300 -8.31 -10.90 7.16
C VAL A 300 -8.87 -11.94 6.18
N ALA A 301 -10.14 -11.91 5.78
CA ALA A 301 -10.63 -12.88 4.80
C ALA A 301 -10.05 -12.62 3.40
N ILE A 302 -9.51 -13.67 2.77
CA ILE A 302 -8.90 -13.61 1.43
C ILE A 302 -9.39 -14.80 0.59
N HIS A 303 -9.78 -14.49 -0.65
CA HIS A 303 -10.18 -15.50 -1.62
C HIS A 303 -9.32 -15.43 -2.88
N ALA A 304 -8.83 -16.58 -3.34
CA ALA A 304 -8.17 -16.72 -4.61
C ALA A 304 -9.20 -16.89 -5.74
N ARG A 305 -9.07 -16.08 -6.78
CA ARG A 305 -9.84 -16.18 -8.03
C ARG A 305 -9.40 -17.42 -8.82
N GLY A 306 -10.37 -18.20 -9.29
CA GLY A 306 -10.14 -19.29 -10.25
C GLY A 306 -9.59 -18.77 -11.58
N GLY A 307 -8.74 -19.57 -12.21
CA GLY A 307 -8.03 -19.22 -13.44
C GLY A 307 -6.59 -18.77 -13.22
N ILE A 308 -6.11 -18.75 -11.98
CA ILE A 308 -4.80 -18.19 -11.64
C ILE A 308 -3.91 -19.23 -10.93
N VAL A 309 -2.64 -19.26 -11.33
CA VAL A 309 -1.57 -19.96 -10.60
C VAL A 309 -0.86 -18.94 -9.71
N TYR A 310 -0.85 -19.16 -8.40
CA TYR A 310 -0.25 -18.26 -7.41
C TYR A 310 1.08 -18.84 -6.93
N PRO A 311 2.20 -18.19 -7.24
CA PRO A 311 3.48 -18.52 -6.64
C PRO A 311 3.49 -18.12 -5.16
N ARG A 312 3.87 -19.07 -4.31
CA ARG A 312 3.97 -18.92 -2.87
C ARG A 312 5.33 -19.40 -2.38
N GLN A 313 5.70 -19.01 -1.17
CA GLN A 313 6.92 -19.46 -0.52
C GLN A 313 6.66 -19.75 0.94
N LYS A 314 7.34 -20.74 1.53
CA LYS A 314 7.19 -20.95 2.98
C LYS A 314 7.76 -19.72 3.72
N PRO A 315 7.00 -19.09 4.64
CA PRO A 315 7.44 -17.88 5.31
C PRO A 315 8.50 -18.18 6.38
N ALA A 316 9.35 -17.19 6.64
CA ALA A 316 10.31 -17.17 7.74
C ALA A 316 10.28 -15.80 8.45
N LEU A 317 11.16 -15.57 9.42
CA LEU A 317 11.20 -14.33 10.20
C LEU A 317 11.60 -13.09 9.37
N THR A 318 12.38 -13.29 8.31
CA THR A 318 12.83 -12.23 7.40
C THR A 318 12.59 -12.64 5.96
N ILE A 319 12.56 -11.67 5.04
CA ILE A 319 12.49 -11.96 3.60
C ILE A 319 13.73 -12.72 3.12
N THR A 320 14.91 -12.44 3.69
CA THR A 320 16.16 -13.13 3.37
C THR A 320 16.08 -14.62 3.69
N GLU A 321 15.55 -14.99 4.85
CA GLU A 321 15.36 -16.40 5.20
C GLU A 321 14.18 -17.03 4.44
N SER A 322 13.10 -16.26 4.22
CA SER A 322 11.94 -16.76 3.46
C SER A 322 12.34 -17.16 2.04
N ARG A 323 13.21 -16.37 1.39
CA ARG A 323 13.69 -16.60 0.03
C ARG A 323 14.53 -17.87 -0.14
N LYS A 324 15.10 -18.42 0.95
CA LYS A 324 15.82 -19.70 0.95
C LYS A 324 14.89 -20.91 1.01
N ASN A 325 13.63 -20.71 1.38
CA ASN A 325 12.66 -21.80 1.47
C ASN A 325 12.13 -22.21 0.09
N PRO A 326 11.61 -23.45 -0.06
CA PRO A 326 11.00 -23.90 -1.30
C PRO A 326 9.82 -23.01 -1.74
N LEU A 327 9.74 -22.75 -3.04
CA LEU A 327 8.55 -22.20 -3.69
C LEU A 327 7.47 -23.29 -3.81
N SER A 328 6.21 -22.91 -3.69
CA SER A 328 5.05 -23.75 -3.98
C SER A 328 4.08 -23.00 -4.89
N LEU A 329 3.24 -23.75 -5.62
CA LEU A 329 2.20 -23.18 -6.45
C LEU A 329 0.83 -23.54 -5.87
N LEU A 330 -0.04 -22.55 -5.70
CA LEU A 330 -1.48 -22.78 -5.56
C LEU A 330 -2.11 -22.62 -6.95
N ILE A 331 -2.70 -23.69 -7.48
CA ILE A 331 -3.34 -23.70 -8.79
C ILE A 331 -4.86 -23.63 -8.58
N ALA A 332 -5.43 -22.42 -8.71
CA ALA A 332 -6.86 -22.21 -8.60
C ALA A 332 -7.48 -22.31 -10.00
N VAL A 333 -8.22 -23.38 -10.29
CA VAL A 333 -8.79 -23.60 -11.63
C VAL A 333 -10.05 -22.77 -11.87
N ASN A 334 -10.25 -22.31 -13.10
CA ASN A 334 -11.50 -21.68 -13.51
C ASN A 334 -12.55 -22.72 -13.95
N GLU A 335 -13.70 -22.24 -14.45
CA GLU A 335 -14.79 -23.07 -14.95
C GLU A 335 -14.37 -24.02 -16.10
N SER A 336 -13.34 -23.64 -16.86
CA SER A 336 -12.76 -24.43 -17.94
C SER A 336 -11.65 -25.38 -17.47
N MET A 337 -11.40 -25.49 -16.16
CA MET A 337 -10.34 -26.31 -15.57
C MET A 337 -8.92 -25.88 -16.01
N GLN A 338 -8.71 -24.58 -16.21
CA GLN A 338 -7.44 -23.99 -16.63
C GLN A 338 -6.98 -22.92 -15.63
N SER A 339 -5.67 -22.69 -15.58
CA SER A 339 -5.07 -21.58 -14.82
C SER A 339 -3.82 -21.05 -15.48
N THR A 340 -3.59 -19.74 -15.37
CA THR A 340 -2.34 -19.09 -15.80
C THR A 340 -1.72 -18.28 -14.68
N GLY A 341 -0.41 -18.13 -14.66
CA GLY A 341 0.23 -17.24 -13.69
C GLY A 341 1.64 -16.89 -14.09
N GLU A 342 2.24 -15.97 -13.34
CA GLU A 342 3.60 -15.52 -13.55
C GLU A 342 4.35 -15.42 -12.23
N LEU A 343 5.66 -15.60 -12.28
CA LEU A 343 6.58 -15.30 -11.19
C LEU A 343 7.73 -14.47 -11.73
N PHE A 344 7.85 -13.25 -11.23
CA PHE A 344 9.06 -12.45 -11.38
C PHE A 344 10.01 -12.70 -10.21
N TRP A 345 11.23 -13.15 -10.51
CA TRP A 345 12.24 -13.47 -9.51
C TRP A 345 13.56 -12.76 -9.83
N VAL A 346 14.03 -11.94 -8.89
CA VAL A 346 15.38 -11.35 -8.91
C VAL A 346 16.30 -12.29 -8.12
N GLY A 347 17.54 -12.50 -8.55
CA GLY A 347 18.52 -13.33 -7.83
C GLY A 347 18.88 -12.81 -6.43
N ASP A 348 19.84 -13.45 -5.76
CA ASP A 348 20.25 -13.12 -4.38
C ASP A 348 21.01 -11.79 -4.26
N ASN A 349 21.52 -11.27 -5.38
CA ASN A 349 22.02 -9.91 -5.45
C ASN A 349 20.84 -9.02 -5.82
N GLU A 350 20.35 -8.21 -4.87
CA GLU A 350 19.29 -7.20 -5.02
C GLU A 350 19.65 -6.06 -6.02
N THR A 351 20.61 -6.31 -6.90
CA THR A 351 21.18 -5.43 -7.90
C THR A 351 20.26 -5.39 -9.13
N LEU A 352 19.29 -4.47 -9.12
CA LEU A 352 18.70 -3.96 -10.37
C LEU A 352 19.20 -2.54 -10.69
N ALA A 353 20.17 -2.01 -9.93
CA ALA A 353 20.63 -0.63 -10.05
C ALA A 353 21.32 -0.34 -11.39
N ASN A 354 21.88 -1.33 -12.08
CA ASN A 354 22.61 -1.10 -13.33
C ASN A 354 22.53 -2.27 -14.31
N ASN A 355 21.50 -2.31 -15.18
CA ASN A 355 21.43 -3.11 -16.42
C ASN A 355 21.91 -4.59 -16.34
N SER A 356 21.99 -5.17 -15.15
CA SER A 356 22.52 -6.49 -14.89
C SER A 356 21.34 -7.45 -14.89
N LYS A 357 21.34 -8.26 -15.94
CA LYS A 357 20.36 -9.24 -16.42
C LYS A 357 20.05 -10.41 -15.45
N CYS A 358 20.07 -10.20 -14.14
CA CYS A 358 19.90 -11.28 -13.15
C CYS A 358 18.46 -11.38 -12.62
N TYR A 359 17.48 -11.40 -13.53
CA TYR A 359 16.10 -11.76 -13.20
C TYR A 359 15.61 -12.92 -14.08
N ALA A 360 14.62 -13.65 -13.58
CA ALA A 360 13.90 -14.67 -14.33
C ALA A 360 12.40 -14.36 -14.26
N LEU A 361 11.74 -14.43 -15.41
CA LEU A 361 10.29 -14.41 -15.50
C LEU A 361 9.82 -15.82 -15.84
N TYR A 362 9.03 -16.41 -14.95
CA TYR A 362 8.39 -17.70 -15.20
C TYR A 362 6.93 -17.46 -15.55
N ALA A 363 6.44 -18.14 -16.59
CA ALA A 363 5.02 -18.23 -16.88
C ALA A 363 4.53 -19.67 -16.67
N PHE A 364 3.41 -19.79 -15.99
CA PHE A 364 2.74 -21.05 -15.66
C PHE A 364 1.47 -21.16 -16.48
N TYR A 365 1.29 -22.32 -17.11
CA TYR A 365 0.04 -22.69 -17.77
C TYR A 365 -0.38 -24.07 -17.28
N TYR A 366 -1.55 -24.13 -16.66
CA TYR A 366 -2.11 -25.36 -16.12
C TYR A 366 -3.42 -25.71 -16.80
N THR A 367 -3.60 -27.00 -17.08
CA THR A 367 -4.87 -27.55 -17.57
C THR A 367 -5.16 -28.89 -16.91
N PHE A 368 -6.45 -29.18 -16.76
CA PHE A 368 -6.94 -30.49 -16.36
C PHE A 368 -7.96 -31.00 -17.39
N TYR A 369 -7.71 -32.19 -17.93
CA TYR A 369 -8.59 -32.85 -18.90
C TYR A 369 -8.79 -34.32 -18.53
N GLY A 370 -10.03 -34.70 -18.21
CA GLY A 370 -10.40 -36.06 -17.81
C GLY A 370 -9.78 -36.47 -16.47
N LYS A 371 -8.64 -37.17 -16.51
CA LYS A 371 -7.83 -37.55 -15.33
C LYS A 371 -6.38 -37.05 -15.41
N HIS A 372 -6.06 -36.27 -16.45
CA HIS A 372 -4.71 -35.80 -16.70
C HIS A 372 -4.55 -34.36 -16.25
N HIS A 373 -3.53 -34.14 -15.42
CA HIS A 373 -3.09 -32.82 -14.99
C HIS A 373 -1.84 -32.45 -15.80
N THR A 374 -1.79 -31.26 -16.36
CA THR A 374 -0.62 -30.77 -17.11
C THR A 374 -0.27 -29.38 -16.65
N LEU A 375 0.96 -29.22 -16.14
CA LEU A 375 1.57 -27.93 -15.80
C LEU A 375 2.75 -27.68 -16.73
N ILE A 376 2.68 -26.60 -17.51
CA ILE A 376 3.77 -26.12 -18.36
C ILE A 376 4.39 -24.91 -17.66
N ILE A 377 5.71 -24.95 -17.49
CA ILE A 377 6.50 -23.86 -16.92
C ILE A 377 7.47 -23.40 -17.99
N THR A 378 7.35 -22.13 -18.38
CA THR A 378 8.31 -21.50 -19.30
C THR A 378 9.10 -20.44 -18.55
N ALA A 379 10.39 -20.35 -18.83
CA ALA A 379 11.28 -19.35 -18.23
C ALA A 379 11.82 -18.44 -19.32
N GLN A 380 11.61 -17.15 -19.17
CA GLN A 380 12.25 -16.12 -19.97
C GLN A 380 13.42 -15.54 -19.16
N ARG A 381 14.62 -15.65 -19.73
CA ARG A 381 15.82 -14.98 -19.22
C ARG A 381 16.26 -13.93 -20.25
N PRO A 382 16.66 -12.72 -19.81
CA PRO A 382 17.11 -11.63 -20.70
C PRO A 382 18.47 -11.88 -21.39
#